data_AF-A0A392RDU0-F1
#
_entry.id   AF-A0A392RDU0-F1
#
_cell.length_a   1.000
_cell.length_b   1.000
_cell.length_c   1.000
_cell.angle_alpha   90.00
_cell.angle_beta   90.00
_cell.angle_gamma   90.00
#
_symmetry.space_group_name_H-M   'P 1'
#
loop_
_entity.id
_entity.type
_entity.pdbx_description
1 polymer ?
#
loop_
_entity_poly.entity_id
_entity_poly.type
_entity_poly.pdbx_seq_one_letter_code
_entity_poly.pdbx_strand_id
1 'polypeptide(L)'
;MCCLDEHKVLMGGNVLHDEVDHWWGNAKQRLEVDGAIITWARFKREFLTKYFPEDERNRKVIEFMELKQGSMSVSEYAAKFEDLCHFALHYNTMEAEEDKCVKFENGLRPDIKQLIGF
;
A
#
# COMPACT_ATOMS: atom_id res chain seq x y z
N MET A 1 26.40 -8.11 5.17
CA MET A 1 25.89 -9.44 5.57
C MET A 1 24.54 -9.62 4.90
N CYS A 2 24.49 -10.29 3.75
CA CYS A 2 23.27 -10.46 2.97
C CYS A 2 22.36 -11.46 3.70
N CYS A 3 21.20 -11.00 4.17
CA CYS A 3 20.18 -11.88 4.72
C CYS A 3 19.63 -12.75 3.59
N LEU A 4 19.86 -14.07 3.68
CA LEU A 4 19.32 -15.07 2.76
C LEU A 4 17.79 -15.02 2.80
N ASP A 5 17.14 -15.20 1.65
CA ASP A 5 15.69 -15.08 1.52
C ASP A 5 14.92 -16.03 2.46
N GLU A 6 15.48 -17.21 2.72
CA GLU A 6 14.95 -18.18 3.68
C GLU A 6 14.86 -17.61 5.10
N HIS A 7 15.85 -16.84 5.55
CA HIS A 7 15.84 -16.22 6.87
C HIS A 7 14.76 -15.14 6.96
N LYS A 8 14.52 -14.39 5.86
CA LYS A 8 13.44 -13.39 5.82
C LYS A 8 12.07 -14.04 5.84
N VAL A 9 11.88 -15.13 5.10
CA VAL A 9 10.62 -15.89 5.11
C VAL A 9 10.37 -16.53 6.46
N LEU A 10 11.40 -17.06 7.12
CA LEU A 10 11.30 -17.60 8.48
C LEU A 10 10.89 -16.51 9.48
N MET A 11 11.58 -15.36 9.47
CA MET A 11 11.24 -14.24 10.35
C MET A 11 9.84 -13.69 10.06
N GLY A 12 9.47 -13.55 8.78
CA GLY A 12 8.15 -13.09 8.35
C GLY A 12 7.02 -14.04 8.73
N GLY A 13 7.27 -15.36 8.75
CA GLY A 13 6.32 -16.35 9.24
C GLY A 13 6.13 -16.30 10.76
N ASN A 14 7.22 -16.14 11.52
CA ASN A 14 7.20 -16.14 12.98
C ASN A 14 6.46 -14.96 13.62
N VAL A 15 6.23 -13.87 12.87
CA VAL A 15 5.46 -12.71 13.34
C VAL A 15 3.97 -12.82 13.01
N LEU A 16 3.55 -13.84 12.25
CA LEU A 16 2.15 -14.10 11.96
C LEU A 16 1.50 -14.75 13.19
N HIS A 17 0.26 -14.37 13.48
CA HIS A 17 -0.51 -14.93 14.59
C HIS A 17 -1.89 -15.42 14.11
N ASP A 18 -2.49 -16.28 14.93
CA ASP A 18 -3.86 -16.79 14.76
C ASP A 18 -4.14 -17.38 13.37
N GLU A 19 -5.14 -16.86 12.66
CA GLU A 19 -5.56 -17.32 11.33
C GLU A 19 -4.43 -17.19 10.29
N VAL A 20 -3.56 -16.19 10.45
CA VAL A 20 -2.52 -15.86 9.47
C VAL A 20 -1.38 -16.87 9.52
N ASP A 21 -1.05 -17.38 10.71
CA ASP A 21 -0.08 -18.45 10.89
C ASP A 21 -0.59 -19.78 10.31
N HIS A 22 -1.85 -20.14 10.62
CA HIS A 22 -2.49 -21.35 10.07
C HIS A 22 -2.56 -21.31 8.53
N TRP A 23 -2.91 -20.16 7.95
CA TRP A 23 -2.89 -19.99 6.50
C TRP A 23 -1.46 -20.14 5.94
N TRP A 24 -0.47 -19.51 6.57
CA TRP A 24 0.91 -19.55 6.10
C TRP A 24 1.50 -20.96 6.14
N GLY A 25 1.20 -21.75 7.17
CA GLY A 25 1.60 -23.17 7.25
C GLY A 25 1.09 -24.00 6.06
N ASN A 26 -0.19 -23.82 5.71
CA ASN A 26 -0.81 -24.49 4.55
C ASN A 26 -0.25 -23.97 3.21
N ALA A 27 -0.02 -22.66 3.10
CA ALA A 27 0.58 -22.06 1.91
C ALA A 27 2.02 -22.57 1.70
N LYS A 28 2.83 -22.57 2.76
CA LYS A 28 4.22 -23.05 2.74
C LYS A 28 4.32 -24.48 2.20
N GLN A 29 3.50 -25.40 2.71
CA GLN A 29 3.47 -26.79 2.24
C GLN A 29 3.15 -26.91 0.73
N ARG A 30 2.27 -26.05 0.20
CA ARG A 30 1.94 -26.01 -1.23
C ARG A 30 3.03 -25.36 -2.09
N LEU A 31 3.81 -24.45 -1.53
CA LEU A 31 4.81 -23.67 -2.26
C LEU A 31 6.18 -24.38 -2.32
N GLU A 32 6.46 -25.26 -1.36
CA GLU A 32 7.67 -26.10 -1.25
C GLU A 32 7.59 -27.42 -2.03
N VAL A 33 6.59 -27.60 -2.89
CA VAL A 33 6.49 -28.75 -3.80
C VAL A 33 7.77 -28.86 -4.63
N ASP A 34 8.29 -30.08 -4.75
CA ASP A 34 9.56 -30.43 -5.41
C ASP A 34 10.82 -29.76 -4.81
N GLY A 35 10.79 -29.37 -3.54
CA GLY A 35 11.94 -28.80 -2.83
C GLY A 35 12.25 -27.36 -3.24
N ALA A 36 11.28 -26.65 -3.83
CA ALA A 36 11.43 -25.26 -4.23
C ALA A 36 11.60 -24.34 -3.01
N ILE A 37 12.69 -23.58 -2.99
CA ILE A 37 12.93 -22.56 -1.96
C ILE A 37 11.92 -21.41 -2.11
N ILE A 38 11.24 -21.06 -1.02
CA ILE A 38 10.37 -19.88 -0.98
C ILE A 38 11.24 -18.63 -0.86
N THR A 39 11.23 -17.80 -1.90
CA THR A 39 11.86 -16.48 -1.86
C THR A 39 11.03 -15.49 -1.06
N TRP A 40 11.66 -14.43 -0.55
CA TRP A 40 10.95 -13.37 0.16
C TRP A 40 9.92 -12.67 -0.74
N ALA A 41 10.23 -12.53 -2.03
CA ALA A 41 9.31 -12.00 -3.03
C ALA A 41 8.05 -12.86 -3.17
N ARG A 42 8.19 -14.20 -3.14
CA ARG A 42 7.07 -15.14 -3.21
C ARG A 42 6.20 -15.07 -1.97
N PHE A 43 6.80 -15.07 -0.76
CA PHE A 43 6.08 -14.85 0.50
C PHE A 43 5.21 -13.59 0.45
N LYS A 44 5.82 -12.43 0.13
CA LYS A 44 5.11 -11.15 0.07
C LYS A 44 3.95 -11.18 -0.93
N ARG A 45 4.17 -11.81 -2.09
CA ARG A 45 3.12 -11.91 -3.12
C ARG A 45 1.92 -12.71 -2.61
N GLU A 46 2.14 -13.90 -2.06
CA GLU A 46 1.03 -14.73 -1.56
C GLU A 46 0.30 -14.06 -0.38
N PHE A 47 1.06 -13.42 0.52
CA PHE A 47 0.52 -12.67 1.65
C PHE A 47 -0.36 -11.51 1.19
N LEU A 48 0.15 -10.67 0.28
CA LEU A 48 -0.61 -9.55 -0.26
C LEU A 48 -1.80 -10.02 -1.07
N THR A 49 -1.70 -11.09 -1.86
CA THR A 49 -2.85 -11.64 -2.58
C THR A 49 -3.97 -12.08 -1.66
N LYS A 50 -3.65 -12.69 -0.50
CA LYS A 50 -4.65 -13.18 0.45
C LYS A 50 -5.27 -12.08 1.31
N TYR A 51 -4.45 -11.18 1.86
CA TYR A 51 -4.88 -10.21 2.87
C TYR A 51 -5.03 -8.79 2.35
N PHE A 52 -4.45 -8.49 1.19
CA PHE A 52 -4.57 -7.18 0.55
C PHE A 52 -4.80 -7.33 -0.96
N PRO A 53 -5.93 -7.97 -1.33
CA PRO A 53 -6.22 -8.37 -2.71
C PRO A 53 -6.26 -7.15 -3.63
N GLU A 54 -6.08 -7.40 -4.93
CA GLU A 54 -6.00 -6.34 -5.93
C GLU A 54 -7.23 -5.42 -5.92
N ASP A 55 -8.43 -5.97 -5.70
CA ASP A 55 -9.66 -5.19 -5.58
C ASP A 55 -9.62 -4.19 -4.43
N GLU A 56 -9.05 -4.59 -3.29
CA GLU A 56 -8.91 -3.73 -2.12
C GLU A 56 -7.86 -2.63 -2.36
N ARG A 57 -6.77 -2.95 -3.07
CA ARG A 57 -5.79 -1.95 -3.51
C ARG A 57 -6.40 -0.96 -4.50
N ASN A 58 -7.15 -1.46 -5.47
CA ASN A 58 -7.83 -0.65 -6.47
C ASN A 58 -8.87 0.26 -5.83
N ARG A 59 -9.58 -0.23 -4.81
CA ARG A 59 -10.49 0.58 -3.99
C ARG A 59 -9.77 1.75 -3.32
N LYS A 60 -8.57 1.52 -2.78
CA LYS A 60 -7.74 2.59 -2.21
C LYS A 60 -7.26 3.60 -3.24
N VAL A 61 -6.91 3.15 -4.45
CA VAL A 61 -6.56 4.05 -5.56
C VAL A 61 -7.77 4.90 -6.00
N ILE A 62 -8.97 4.31 -6.11
CA ILE A 62 -10.19 5.05 -6.41
C ILE A 62 -10.48 6.07 -5.31
N GLU A 63 -10.38 5.66 -4.04
CA GLU A 63 -10.55 6.57 -2.89
C GLU A 63 -9.58 7.76 -2.96
N PHE A 64 -8.32 7.53 -3.36
CA PHE A 64 -7.33 8.58 -3.57
C PHE A 64 -7.72 9.53 -4.72
N MET A 65 -8.14 8.96 -5.86
CA MET A 65 -8.53 9.74 -7.03
C MET A 65 -9.72 10.65 -6.74
N GLU A 66 -10.70 10.14 -6.01
CA GLU A 66 -11.92 10.86 -5.64
C GLU A 66 -11.73 11.75 -4.39
N LEU A 67 -10.58 11.68 -3.71
CA LEU A 67 -10.33 12.43 -2.50
C LEU A 67 -10.49 13.94 -2.73
N LYS A 68 -11.41 14.53 -1.98
CA LYS A 68 -11.64 15.98 -1.85
C LYS A 68 -11.62 16.33 -0.37
N GLN A 69 -11.22 17.57 -0.05
CA GLN A 69 -11.20 18.07 1.32
C GLN A 69 -12.58 18.01 1.96
N GLY A 70 -13.64 18.39 1.24
CA GLY A 70 -15.00 18.37 1.76
C GLY A 70 -15.11 19.13 3.09
N SER A 71 -15.71 18.50 4.10
CA SER A 71 -15.85 19.05 5.45
C SER A 71 -14.61 18.90 6.33
N MET A 72 -13.56 18.22 5.86
CA MET A 72 -12.33 18.03 6.64
C MET A 72 -11.57 19.35 6.80
N SER A 73 -10.86 19.47 7.91
CA SER A 73 -9.77 20.45 8.03
C SER A 73 -8.68 20.15 6.99
N VAL A 74 -7.85 21.15 6.68
CA VAL A 74 -6.72 20.97 5.75
C VAL A 74 -5.76 19.90 6.28
N SER A 75 -5.54 19.85 7.60
CA SER A 75 -4.67 18.86 8.23
C SER A 75 -5.20 17.43 8.09
N GLU A 76 -6.51 17.22 8.31
CA GLU A 76 -7.13 15.89 8.12
C GLU A 76 -7.10 15.47 6.66
N TYR A 77 -7.38 16.40 5.74
CA TYR A 77 -7.25 16.14 4.31
C TYR A 77 -5.82 15.76 3.93
N ALA A 78 -4.81 16.46 4.44
CA ALA A 78 -3.40 16.16 4.16
C ALA A 78 -2.95 14.81 4.72
N ALA A 79 -3.34 14.48 5.96
CA ALA A 79 -3.07 13.17 6.52
C ALA A 79 -3.71 12.07 5.66
N LYS A 80 -5.00 12.23 5.30
CA LYS A 80 -5.70 11.26 4.45
C LYS A 80 -5.11 11.16 3.04
N PHE A 81 -4.62 12.28 2.49
CA PHE A 81 -3.96 12.31 1.20
C PHE A 81 -2.68 11.49 1.21
N GLU A 82 -1.82 11.66 2.22
CA GLU A 82 -0.57 10.92 2.33
C GLU A 82 -0.81 9.44 2.58
N ASP A 83 -1.75 9.10 3.47
CA ASP A 83 -2.16 7.71 3.75
C ASP A 83 -2.61 6.98 2.47
N LEU A 84 -3.38 7.65 1.62
CA LEU A 84 -3.89 7.08 0.38
C LEU A 84 -2.88 7.13 -0.78
N CYS A 85 -1.97 8.10 -0.79
CA CYS A 85 -0.94 8.25 -1.81
C CYS A 85 -0.01 7.02 -1.87
N HIS A 86 0.23 6.36 -0.74
CA HIS A 86 1.03 5.13 -0.69
C HIS A 86 0.49 3.99 -1.56
N PHE A 87 -0.82 3.97 -1.83
CA PHE A 87 -1.45 2.95 -2.69
C PHE A 87 -1.45 3.35 -4.17
N ALA A 88 -1.26 4.64 -4.46
CA ALA A 88 -1.22 5.19 -5.81
C ALA A 88 0.23 5.28 -6.30
N LEU A 89 0.83 4.14 -6.65
CA LEU A 89 2.25 4.04 -7.04
C LEU A 89 2.69 5.02 -8.15
N HIS A 90 1.75 5.43 -9.02
CA HIS A 90 2.00 6.41 -10.09
C HIS A 90 2.24 7.84 -9.59
N TYR A 91 1.83 8.18 -8.37
CA TYR A 91 2.09 9.48 -7.72
C TYR A 91 3.27 9.44 -6.74
N ASN A 92 3.89 8.27 -6.55
CA ASN A 92 4.96 8.07 -5.57
C ASN A 92 6.34 7.93 -6.25
N THR A 93 6.50 8.53 -7.42
CA THR A 93 7.78 8.61 -8.14
C THR A 93 8.28 10.05 -8.12
N MET A 94 9.60 10.23 -8.24
CA MET A 94 10.21 11.57 -8.23
C MET A 94 9.70 12.45 -9.39
N GLU A 95 9.34 11.84 -10.52
CA GLU A 95 8.80 12.54 -11.68
C GLU A 95 7.34 13.00 -11.48
N ALA A 96 6.60 12.40 -10.55
CA ALA A 96 5.19 12.67 -10.33
C ALA A 96 4.92 13.67 -9.19
N GLU A 97 5.97 14.26 -8.59
CA GLU A 97 5.83 15.20 -7.47
C GLU A 97 5.02 16.45 -7.85
N GLU A 98 5.21 16.98 -9.07
CA GLU A 98 4.40 18.11 -9.56
C GLU A 98 2.92 17.70 -9.71
N ASP A 99 2.66 16.53 -10.30
CA ASP A 99 1.30 16.00 -10.45
C ASP A 99 0.65 15.72 -9.08
N LYS A 100 1.43 15.31 -8.08
CA LYS A 100 0.98 15.09 -6.70
C LYS A 100 0.56 16.42 -6.04
N CYS A 101 1.34 17.48 -6.21
CA CYS A 101 0.98 18.84 -5.76
C CYS A 101 -0.31 19.32 -6.43
N VAL A 102 -0.40 19.19 -7.76
CA VAL A 102 -1.58 19.58 -8.54
C VAL A 102 -2.82 18.80 -8.09
N LYS A 103 -2.69 17.49 -7.82
CA LYS A 103 -3.79 16.67 -7.30
C LYS A 103 -4.22 17.12 -5.90
N PHE A 104 -3.26 17.43 -5.02
CA PHE A 104 -3.52 17.92 -3.67
C PHE A 104 -4.30 19.23 -3.71
N GLU A 105 -3.80 20.21 -4.46
CA GLU A 105 -4.44 21.50 -4.67
C GLU A 105 -5.84 21.32 -5.25
N ASN A 106 -5.98 20.48 -6.28
CA ASN A 106 -7.27 20.23 -6.92
C ASN A 106 -8.33 19.59 -6.00
N GLY A 107 -7.92 18.94 -4.93
CA GLY A 107 -8.84 18.41 -3.92
C GLY A 107 -9.21 19.40 -2.81
N LEU A 108 -8.51 20.54 -2.68
CA LEU A 108 -8.85 21.58 -1.71
C LEU A 108 -10.20 22.23 -2.02
N ARG A 109 -10.83 22.76 -0.98
CA ARG A 109 -12.06 23.55 -1.14
C ARG A 109 -11.80 24.85 -1.91
N PRO A 110 -12.81 25.36 -2.64
CA PRO A 110 -12.67 26.57 -3.46
C PRO A 110 -12.22 27.81 -2.69
N ASP A 111 -12.68 28.00 -1.45
CA ASP A 111 -12.31 29.15 -0.61
C ASP A 111 -10.82 29.18 -0.30
N ILE A 112 -10.20 28.01 -0.10
CA ILE A 112 -8.76 27.88 0.15
C ILE A 112 -7.97 28.03 -1.15
N LYS A 113 -8.46 27.45 -2.25
CA LYS A 113 -7.83 27.59 -3.59
C LYS A 113 -7.65 29.06 -4.00
N GLN A 114 -8.68 29.87 -3.78
CA GLN A 114 -8.64 31.30 -4.11
C GLN A 114 -7.57 32.06 -3.29
N LEU A 115 -7.30 31.64 -2.05
CA LEU A 115 -6.29 32.27 -1.19
C LEU A 115 -4.86 31.94 -1.63
N ILE A 116 -4.64 30.77 -2.22
CA ILE A 116 -3.32 30.34 -2.71
C ILE A 116 -3.02 30.83 -4.13
N GLY A 117 -3.92 31.61 -4.73
CA GLY A 117 -3.72 32.24 -6.04
C GLY A 117 -4.13 31.37 -7.24
N PHE A 118 -5.04 30.42 -7.04
CA PHE A 118 -5.66 29.59 -8.08
C PHE A 118 -7.16 29.86 -8.24
#